data_AF-A0A7Y7CHN1-F1
#
_entry.id   AF-A0A7Y7CHN1-F1
#
_cell.length_a   1.000
_cell.length_b   1.000
_cell.length_c   1.000
_cell.angle_alpha   90.00
_cell.angle_beta   90.00
_cell.angle_gamma   90.00
#
_symmetry.space_group_name_H-M   'P 1'
#
loop_
_entity.id
_entity.type
_entity.pdbx_description
1 polymer ?
#
loop_
_entity_poly.entity_id
_entity_poly.type
_entity_poly.pdbx_seq_one_letter_code
_entity_poly.pdbx_strand_id
1 'polypeptide(L)'
;MFNKGDILLPTNRVIRRNWLNGLFHPAVVWNDFYNGHSDFEGIMLTHSAPNGQFDNILMSANHFEIGHEVVFSNTYFANQLFIKFQHWGDFELVGRLTVEGIEFIVNNLNLNSQPIEFMQYRQSVIR
;
A
#
# COMPACT_ATOMS: atom_id res chain seq x y z
N MET A 1 12.87 -8.90 6.88
CA MET A 1 11.93 -9.92 6.36
C MET A 1 10.53 -9.53 6.79
N PHE A 2 9.59 -9.56 5.85
CA PHE A 2 8.21 -9.12 6.01
C PHE A 2 7.28 -10.14 5.37
N ASN A 3 6.05 -10.19 5.84
CA ASN A 3 5.02 -11.10 5.35
C ASN A 3 3.84 -10.32 4.76
N LYS A 4 3.01 -11.02 3.99
CA LYS A 4 1.75 -10.46 3.51
C LYS A 4 0.94 -9.82 4.64
N GLY A 5 0.49 -8.59 4.44
CA GLY A 5 -0.25 -7.83 5.45
C GLY A 5 0.61 -6.92 6.34
N ASP A 6 1.94 -7.07 6.34
CA ASP A 6 2.84 -6.08 6.97
C ASP A 6 2.71 -4.74 6.24
N ILE A 7 2.63 -3.64 6.98
CA ILE A 7 2.54 -2.27 6.46
C ILE A 7 3.91 -1.63 6.60
N LEU A 8 4.45 -1.17 5.47
CA LEU A 8 5.79 -0.63 5.37
C LEU A 8 5.81 0.84 4.93
N LEU A 9 6.82 1.55 5.43
CA LEU A 9 7.25 2.85 4.93
C LEU A 9 8.78 2.87 4.79
N PRO A 10 9.37 3.72 3.91
CA PRO A 10 10.82 3.89 3.86
C PRO A 10 11.32 4.55 5.14
N THR A 11 12.35 3.97 5.74
CA THR A 11 13.03 4.47 6.95
C THR A 11 13.37 5.96 6.79
N ASN A 12 13.88 6.34 5.62
CA ASN A 12 14.06 7.73 5.23
C ASN A 12 12.77 8.27 4.60
N ARG A 13 11.85 8.74 5.44
CA ARG A 13 10.55 9.27 5.02
C ARG A 13 10.72 10.36 3.97
N VAL A 14 10.18 10.11 2.79
CA VAL A 14 10.24 11.04 1.65
C VAL A 14 9.33 12.24 1.94
N ILE A 15 9.87 13.46 1.92
CA ILE A 15 9.05 14.66 2.02
C ILE A 15 8.07 14.73 0.84
N ARG A 16 6.86 15.26 1.08
CA ARG A 16 5.74 15.28 0.09
C ARG A 16 6.12 15.80 -1.29
N ARG A 17 7.16 16.63 -1.45
CA ARG A 17 7.61 17.12 -2.77
C ARG A 17 8.28 16.04 -3.64
N ASN A 18 8.79 14.97 -3.04
CA ASN A 18 9.54 13.91 -3.72
C ASN A 18 8.75 12.60 -3.86
N TRP A 19 7.44 12.63 -3.57
CA TRP A 19 6.53 11.47 -3.56
C TRP A 19 6.43 10.70 -4.90
N LEU A 20 6.87 11.30 -6.01
CA LEU A 20 6.93 10.63 -7.32
C LEU A 20 8.09 9.64 -7.41
N ASN A 21 9.13 9.81 -6.60
CA ASN A 21 10.38 9.04 -6.64
C ASN A 21 10.57 8.16 -5.39
N GLY A 22 9.50 7.93 -4.62
CA GLY A 22 9.57 7.13 -3.41
C GLY A 22 8.21 6.83 -2.80
N LEU A 23 8.20 5.95 -1.80
CA LEU A 23 6.98 5.55 -1.13
C LEU A 23 6.58 6.60 -0.07
N PHE A 24 5.73 7.55 -0.47
CA PHE A 24 5.11 8.52 0.45
C PHE A 24 3.92 7.93 1.23
N HIS A 25 3.18 7.03 0.58
CA HIS A 25 2.01 6.36 1.15
C HIS A 25 2.40 5.02 1.76
N PRO A 26 1.89 4.61 2.93
CA PRO A 26 2.15 3.29 3.47
C PRO A 26 1.77 2.19 2.47
N ALA A 27 2.60 1.15 2.38
CA ALA A 27 2.35 0.00 1.51
C ALA A 27 2.12 -1.26 2.35
N VAL A 28 1.02 -1.94 2.11
CA VAL A 28 0.83 -3.32 2.59
C VAL A 28 1.63 -4.23 1.70
N VAL A 29 2.51 -5.07 2.26
CA VAL A 29 3.19 -6.16 1.53
C VAL A 29 2.13 -7.15 1.04
N TRP A 30 2.14 -7.45 -0.25
CA TRP A 30 1.15 -8.35 -0.87
C TRP A 30 1.72 -9.69 -1.30
N ASN A 31 3.04 -9.80 -1.46
CA ASN A 31 3.73 -11.09 -1.57
C ASN A 31 3.57 -11.89 -0.27
N ASP A 32 3.48 -13.22 -0.39
CA ASP A 32 3.43 -14.10 0.80
C ASP A 32 4.65 -13.90 1.70
N PHE A 33 5.82 -13.70 1.08
CA PHE A 33 7.07 -13.39 1.75
C PHE A 33 7.85 -12.31 0.99
N TYR A 34 8.41 -11.36 1.74
CA TYR A 34 9.29 -10.31 1.24
C TYR A 34 10.60 -10.26 2.05
N ASN A 35 11.74 -10.36 1.36
CA ASN A 35 13.04 -10.43 2.02
C ASN A 35 13.54 -9.06 2.57
N GLY A 36 12.95 -7.94 2.13
CA GLY A 36 13.39 -6.58 2.51
C GLY A 36 14.47 -5.97 1.58
N HIS A 37 14.90 -6.71 0.57
CA HIS A 37 16.04 -6.36 -0.30
C HIS A 37 15.76 -6.52 -1.80
N SER A 38 14.52 -6.83 -2.18
CA SER A 38 14.05 -6.83 -3.58
C SER A 38 12.94 -5.80 -3.78
N ASP A 39 12.51 -5.64 -5.03
CA ASP A 39 11.20 -5.08 -5.30
C ASP A 39 10.12 -6.00 -4.72
N PHE A 40 8.96 -5.43 -4.40
CA PHE A 40 7.82 -6.19 -3.91
C PHE A 40 6.51 -5.62 -4.45
N GLU A 41 5.49 -6.45 -4.44
CA GLU A 41 4.12 -6.08 -4.76
C GLU A 41 3.43 -5.58 -3.49
N GLY A 42 2.81 -4.41 -3.56
CA GLY A 42 2.15 -3.82 -2.41
C GLY A 42 0.89 -3.05 -2.74
N ILE A 43 -0.01 -3.03 -1.77
CA ILE A 43 -1.26 -2.27 -1.82
C ILE A 43 -1.00 -0.91 -1.18
N MET A 44 -1.35 0.16 -1.89
CA MET A 44 -1.22 1.51 -1.35
C MET A 44 -2.36 1.82 -0.37
N LEU A 45 -2.00 2.32 0.81
CA LEU A 45 -2.95 2.91 1.76
C LEU A 45 -3.00 4.43 1.60
N THR A 46 -4.19 5.01 1.63
CA THR A 46 -4.42 6.42 1.37
C THR A 46 -5.56 6.98 2.21
N HIS A 47 -5.58 8.30 2.39
CA HIS A 47 -6.71 9.03 2.97
C HIS A 47 -7.61 9.66 1.90
N SER A 48 -7.26 9.50 0.62
CA SER A 48 -8.09 9.97 -0.49
C SER A 48 -9.29 9.05 -0.69
N ALA A 49 -10.49 9.59 -0.46
CA ALA A 49 -11.75 8.94 -0.83
C ALA A 49 -11.84 8.66 -2.34
N PRO A 50 -12.70 7.72 -2.79
CA PRO A 50 -12.94 7.49 -4.20
C PRO A 50 -13.53 8.74 -4.86
N ASN A 51 -13.08 9.07 -6.07
CA ASN A 51 -13.38 10.37 -6.69
C ASN A 51 -13.58 10.29 -8.23
N GLY A 52 -14.05 9.16 -8.75
CA GLY A 52 -14.27 8.93 -10.18
C GLY A 52 -13.00 8.67 -10.99
N GLN A 53 -11.84 9.15 -10.52
CA GLN A 53 -10.52 8.82 -11.07
C GLN A 53 -9.89 7.64 -10.35
N PHE A 54 -9.98 7.64 -9.02
CA PHE A 54 -9.46 6.58 -8.17
C PHE A 54 -10.60 5.82 -7.52
N ASP A 55 -10.60 4.49 -7.68
CA ASP A 55 -11.51 3.57 -7.01
C ASP A 55 -10.88 3.11 -5.69
N ASN A 56 -10.78 4.01 -4.72
CA ASN A 56 -10.23 3.71 -3.40
C ASN A 56 -11.33 3.12 -2.51
N ILE A 57 -11.04 2.01 -1.84
CA ILE A 57 -12.02 1.25 -1.06
C ILE A 57 -11.76 1.47 0.43
N LEU A 58 -12.80 1.94 1.14
CA LEU A 58 -12.72 2.27 2.57
C LEU A 58 -12.47 1.00 3.38
N MET A 59 -11.48 1.05 4.27
CA MET A 59 -11.22 0.00 5.26
C MET A 59 -11.91 0.35 6.59
N SER A 60 -11.92 -0.58 7.54
CA SER A 60 -12.43 -0.37 8.90
C SER A 60 -11.34 -0.62 9.94
N ALA A 61 -11.60 -0.20 11.18
CA ALA A 61 -10.64 -0.26 12.27
C ALA A 61 -10.16 -1.70 12.60
N ASN A 62 -11.06 -2.68 12.51
CA ASN A 62 -10.75 -4.10 12.72
C ASN A 62 -9.84 -4.72 11.65
N HIS A 63 -9.64 -4.05 10.51
CA HIS A 63 -8.68 -4.51 9.50
C HIS A 63 -7.22 -4.26 9.88
N PHE A 64 -6.96 -3.46 10.93
CA PHE A 64 -5.62 -3.08 11.36
C PHE A 64 -5.33 -3.62 12.76
N GLU A 65 -4.11 -4.08 12.99
CA GLU A 65 -3.62 -4.34 14.34
C GLU A 65 -3.44 -3.02 15.12
N ILE A 66 -3.68 -3.07 16.43
CA ILE A 66 -3.44 -1.95 17.34
C ILE A 66 -1.99 -1.91 17.82
N GLY A 67 -1.54 -0.75 18.31
CA GLY A 67 -0.20 -0.59 18.92
C GLY A 67 0.94 -0.29 17.93
N HIS A 68 0.60 0.01 16.68
CA HIS A 68 1.56 0.37 15.63
C HIS A 68 1.47 1.87 15.27
N GLU A 69 2.43 2.38 14.48
CA GLU A 69 2.41 3.76 13.96
C GLU A 69 1.22 3.96 13.02
N VAL A 70 1.02 3.03 12.08
CA VAL A 70 -0.10 3.03 11.14
C VAL A 70 -1.22 2.18 11.70
N VAL A 71 -2.27 2.89 12.13
CA VAL A 71 -3.58 2.33 12.49
C VAL A 71 -4.66 2.97 11.62
N PHE A 72 -5.86 2.42 11.68
CA PHE A 72 -7.00 2.98 10.95
C PHE A 72 -7.23 4.46 11.28
N SER A 73 -7.32 5.28 10.24
CA SER A 73 -7.51 6.73 10.34
C SER A 73 -8.30 7.26 9.14
N ASN A 74 -9.51 6.72 8.91
CA ASN A 74 -10.25 6.90 7.64
C ASN A 74 -9.40 6.49 6.43
N THR A 75 -8.78 5.32 6.55
CA THR A 75 -7.85 4.76 5.58
C THR A 75 -8.61 3.98 4.52
N TYR A 76 -8.24 4.22 3.27
CA TYR A 76 -8.67 3.47 2.10
C TYR A 76 -7.49 2.68 1.56
N PHE A 77 -7.76 1.55 0.91
CA PHE A 77 -6.77 0.93 0.03
C PHE A 77 -7.07 1.30 -1.42
N ALA A 78 -6.03 1.55 -2.21
CA ALA A 78 -6.18 1.73 -3.65
C ALA A 78 -6.49 0.38 -4.30
N ASN A 79 -7.55 0.30 -5.10
CA ASN A 79 -7.98 -0.92 -5.78
C ASN A 79 -7.07 -1.29 -6.98
N GLN A 80 -5.77 -1.39 -6.71
CA GLN A 80 -4.70 -1.66 -7.68
C GLN A 80 -3.47 -2.20 -6.95
N LEU A 81 -2.82 -3.20 -7.55
CA LEU A 81 -1.54 -3.72 -7.08
C LEU A 81 -0.39 -2.87 -7.64
N PHE A 82 0.53 -2.45 -6.78
CA PHE A 82 1.66 -1.61 -7.17
C PHE A 82 3.00 -2.32 -6.99
N ILE A 83 3.92 -2.05 -7.91
CA ILE A 83 5.34 -2.39 -7.71
C ILE A 83 5.94 -1.34 -6.76
N LYS A 84 6.64 -1.82 -5.72
CA LYS A 84 7.36 -1.03 -4.73
C LYS A 84 8.84 -1.32 -4.88
N PHE A 85 9.61 -0.29 -5.20
CA PHE A 85 10.99 -0.48 -5.63
C PHE A 85 11.98 -0.49 -4.47
N GLN A 86 12.92 -1.43 -4.50
CA GLN A 86 14.02 -1.53 -3.56
C GLN A 86 14.85 -0.24 -3.49
N HIS A 87 15.05 0.43 -4.63
CA HIS A 87 15.86 1.65 -4.70
C HIS A 87 15.22 2.85 -3.96
N TRP A 88 13.99 2.72 -3.46
CA TRP A 88 13.38 3.72 -2.57
C TRP A 88 13.98 3.73 -1.16
N GLY A 89 14.85 2.76 -0.85
CA GLY A 89 15.60 2.67 0.40
C GLY A 89 15.07 1.56 1.30
N ASP A 90 15.66 1.46 2.49
CA ASP A 90 15.28 0.45 3.48
C ASP A 90 13.87 0.71 3.99
N PHE A 91 13.06 -0.34 4.04
CA PHE A 91 11.70 -0.29 4.58
C PHE A 91 11.69 -0.72 6.05
N GLU A 92 10.81 -0.09 6.82
CA GLU A 92 10.52 -0.49 8.20
C GLU A 92 9.06 -0.87 8.38
N LEU A 93 8.81 -1.75 9.35
CA LEU A 93 7.47 -2.15 9.74
C LEU A 93 6.82 -1.02 10.55
N VAL A 94 5.73 -0.47 10.03
CA VAL A 94 4.99 0.62 10.68
C VAL A 94 3.57 0.22 11.07
N GLY A 95 3.12 -0.97 10.67
CA GLY A 95 1.82 -1.51 11.03
C GLY A 95 1.60 -2.90 10.46
N ARG A 96 0.44 -3.48 10.78
CA ARG A 96 -0.01 -4.75 10.24
C ARG A 96 -1.50 -4.75 10.01
N LEU A 97 -1.92 -5.42 8.95
CA LEU A 97 -3.32 -5.81 8.80
C LEU A 97 -3.60 -7.05 9.64
N THR A 98 -4.83 -7.15 10.14
CA THR A 98 -5.36 -8.40 10.68
C THR A 98 -5.64 -9.39 9.55
N VAL A 99 -5.90 -10.65 9.89
CA VAL A 99 -6.39 -11.65 8.93
C VAL A 99 -7.65 -11.15 8.22
N GLU A 100 -8.59 -10.57 8.97
CA GLU A 100 -9.81 -9.96 8.43
C GLU A 100 -9.49 -8.83 7.44
N GLY A 101 -8.50 -7.98 7.74
CA GLY A 101 -8.06 -6.92 6.83
C GLY A 101 -7.45 -7.45 5.53
N ILE A 102 -6.68 -8.53 5.59
CA ILE A 102 -6.11 -9.19 4.40
C ILE A 102 -7.24 -9.80 3.56
N GLU A 103 -8.16 -10.53 4.18
CA GLU A 103 -9.32 -11.14 3.50
C GLU A 103 -10.23 -10.08 2.86
N PHE A 104 -10.44 -8.96 3.55
CA PHE A 104 -11.19 -7.83 3.00
C PHE A 104 -10.57 -7.31 1.71
N ILE A 105 -9.24 -7.10 1.67
CA ILE A 105 -8.56 -6.68 0.43
C ILE A 105 -8.67 -7.77 -0.62
N VAL A 106 -8.45 -9.06 -0.29
CA VAL A 106 -8.57 -10.17 -1.26
C VAL A 106 -9.94 -10.19 -1.95
N ASN A 107 -11.01 -9.96 -1.20
CA ASN A 107 -12.38 -10.02 -1.72
C ASN A 107 -12.77 -8.79 -2.57
N ASN A 108 -12.04 -7.69 -2.45
CA ASN A 108 -12.38 -6.42 -3.10
C ASN A 108 -11.35 -5.95 -4.13
N LEU A 109 -10.12 -6.48 -4.08
CA LEU A 109 -9.05 -6.14 -5.01
C LEU A 109 -9.40 -6.62 -6.42
N ASN A 110 -9.22 -5.74 -7.40
CA ASN A 110 -9.39 -6.08 -8.80
C ASN A 110 -8.29 -7.04 -9.26
N LEU A 111 -8.57 -8.34 -9.19
CA LEU A 111 -7.64 -9.41 -9.57
C LEU A 111 -7.27 -9.45 -11.06
N ASN A 112 -7.99 -8.71 -11.91
CA ASN A 112 -7.63 -8.58 -13.33
C ASN A 112 -6.52 -7.54 -13.54
N SER A 113 -6.17 -6.76 -12.53
CA SER A 113 -5.10 -5.78 -12.61
C SER A 113 -3.73 -6.44 -12.43
N GLN A 114 -2.84 -6.23 -13.39
CA GLN A 114 -1.43 -6.59 -13.24
C GLN A 114 -0.75 -5.58 -12.30
N PRO A 115 0.29 -5.99 -11.55
CA PRO A 115 1.12 -5.05 -10.80
C PRO A 115 1.62 -3.94 -11.73
N ILE A 116 1.48 -2.69 -11.30
CA ILE A 116 1.80 -1.51 -12.11
C ILE A 116 2.64 -0.51 -11.31
N GLU A 117 3.42 0.29 -12.00
CA GLU A 117 4.06 1.44 -11.36
C GLU A 117 3.05 2.53 -11.05
N PHE A 118 3.24 3.25 -9.94
CA PHE A 118 2.34 4.33 -9.58
C PHE A 118 2.24 5.43 -10.66
N MET A 119 3.35 5.73 -11.34
CA MET A 119 3.36 6.74 -12.41
C MET A 119 2.55 6.31 -13.62
N GLN A 120 2.61 5.05 -14.00
CA GLN A 120 1.81 4.49 -15.09
C GLN A 120 0.32 4.50 -14.72
N TYR A 121 -0.02 4.10 -13.49
CA TYR A 121 -1.39 4.16 -12.98
C TYR A 121 -1.95 5.59 -13.00
N ARG A 122 -1.16 6.57 -12.56
CA ARG A 122 -1.56 7.98 -12.59
C ARG A 122 -1.84 8.46 -14.03
N GLN A 123 -1.06 8.01 -15.01
CA GLN A 123 -1.29 8.36 -16.42
C GLN A 123 -2.53 7.69 -17.01
N SER A 124 -2.91 6.50 -16.53
CA SER A 124 -4.11 5.81 -17.03
C SER A 124 -5.42 6.41 -16.52
N VAL A 125 -5.41 7.06 -15.35
CA VAL A 125 -6.63 7.62 -14.72
C VAL A 125 -6.87 9.11 -14.99
N ILE A 126 -5.93 9.83 -15.60
CA ILE A 126 -6.05 11.27 -15.94
C ILE A 126 -6.68 11.49 -17.34
N ARG A 127 -7.15 10.43 -18.01
CA ARG A 127 -7.80 10.54 -19.33
C ARG A 127 -9.22 11.07 -19.27
#